data_AF-A0A818IAL7-F1
#
_entry.id   AF-A0A818IAL7-F1
#
_cell.length_a   1.000
_cell.length_b   1.000
_cell.length_c   1.000
_cell.angle_alpha   90.00
_cell.angle_beta   90.00
_cell.angle_gamma   90.00
#
_symmetry.space_group_name_H-M   'P 1'
#
loop_
_entity.id
_entity.type
_entity.pdbx_description
1 polymer ?
#
loop_
_entity_poly.entity_id
_entity_poly.type
_entity_poly.pdbx_seq_one_letter_code
_entity_poly.pdbx_strand_id
1 'polypeptide(L)'
;MDLDSFLCLVLGIPCFLMEMYISKTKYSSSTSTKSPSKDRGTFIFIWLIIICSQALSISCVRLDYGSKIIANKSFIYFLWISFNISLYLMGILLRKQSIEQLGKWFTTVIRTDENQKLIDFGWYKKMRHPSYAGLLLYFLALGLLLNNWLSLFISIIPISLVIFYRIHIEEQELKQHFGMKYEEYRQKVPYMIIPKVF
;
A
#
# COMPACT_ATOMS: atom_id res chain seq x y z
N MET A 1 -16.10 12.02 -19.37
CA MET A 1 -15.25 11.66 -18.22
C MET A 1 -14.34 12.83 -17.96
N ASP A 2 -14.37 13.39 -16.76
CA ASP A 2 -13.50 14.48 -16.30
C ASP A 2 -12.03 14.04 -16.26
N LEU A 3 -11.12 15.02 -16.37
CA LEU A 3 -9.67 14.79 -16.43
C LEU A 3 -9.16 14.08 -15.17
N ASP A 4 -9.68 14.46 -13.99
CA ASP A 4 -9.30 13.87 -12.70
C ASP A 4 -9.62 12.37 -12.64
N SER A 5 -10.85 12.00 -13.01
CA SER A 5 -11.28 10.60 -13.11
C SER A 5 -10.49 9.82 -14.18
N PHE A 6 -10.20 10.44 -15.33
CA PHE A 6 -9.38 9.82 -16.37
C PHE A 6 -7.96 9.53 -15.88
N LEU A 7 -7.29 10.52 -15.28
CA LEU A 7 -5.94 10.36 -14.75
C LEU A 7 -5.90 9.33 -13.62
N CYS A 8 -6.92 9.29 -12.75
CA CYS A 8 -7.02 8.29 -11.69
C CYS A 8 -7.11 6.87 -12.26
N LEU A 9 -7.86 6.65 -13.35
CA LEU A 9 -7.95 5.34 -14.02
C LEU A 9 -6.64 4.98 -14.73
N VAL A 10 -6.05 5.92 -15.47
CA VAL A 10 -4.79 5.72 -16.20
C VAL A 10 -3.65 5.37 -15.25
N LEU A 11 -3.59 6.00 -14.07
CA LEU A 11 -2.59 5.69 -13.05
C LEU A 11 -2.98 4.44 -12.23
N GLY A 12 -4.26 4.17 -12.00
CA GLY A 12 -4.71 2.99 -11.25
C GLY A 12 -4.44 1.66 -11.97
N ILE A 13 -4.59 1.60 -13.29
CA ILE A 13 -4.45 0.36 -14.08
C ILE A 13 -3.03 -0.23 -14.00
N PRO A 14 -1.93 0.50 -14.28
CA PRO A 14 -0.58 -0.02 -14.16
C PRO A 14 -0.26 -0.52 -12.75
N CYS A 15 -0.79 0.15 -11.72
CA CYS A 15 -0.60 -0.31 -10.34
C CYS A 15 -1.30 -1.64 -10.08
N PHE A 16 -2.57 -1.77 -10.49
CA PHE A 16 -3.28 -3.04 -10.38
C PHE A 16 -2.54 -4.18 -11.11
N LEU A 17 -2.02 -3.91 -12.31
CA LEU A 17 -1.24 -4.89 -13.07
C LEU A 17 0.07 -5.25 -12.36
N MET A 18 0.80 -4.28 -11.81
CA MET A 18 2.01 -4.51 -11.01
C MET A 18 1.71 -5.44 -9.83
N GLU A 19 0.59 -5.24 -9.15
CA GLU A 19 0.18 -6.03 -7.99
C GLU A 19 -0.31 -7.43 -8.36
N MET A 20 -1.03 -7.57 -9.47
CA MET A 20 -1.35 -8.87 -10.04
C MET A 20 -0.08 -9.62 -10.44
N TYR A 21 0.92 -8.93 -10.99
CA TYR A 21 2.20 -9.53 -11.34
C TYR A 21 2.98 -9.98 -10.09
N ILE A 22 3.09 -9.13 -9.08
CA ILE A 22 3.72 -9.45 -7.79
C ILE A 22 3.01 -10.63 -7.13
N SER A 23 1.67 -10.62 -7.12
CA SER A 23 0.92 -11.71 -6.54
C SER A 23 1.15 -13.01 -7.30
N LYS A 24 1.08 -13.07 -8.63
CA LYS A 24 1.35 -14.30 -9.38
C LYS A 24 2.78 -14.83 -9.18
N THR A 25 3.78 -13.96 -9.26
CA THR A 25 5.19 -14.36 -9.18
C THR A 25 5.62 -14.76 -7.78
N LYS A 26 5.18 -14.01 -6.76
CA LYS A 26 5.59 -14.23 -5.36
C LYS A 26 4.59 -15.05 -4.53
N TYR A 27 3.44 -15.40 -5.08
CA TYR A 27 2.56 -16.46 -4.56
C TYR A 27 3.10 -17.85 -4.88
N SER A 28 3.71 -18.04 -6.06
CA SER A 28 4.04 -19.36 -6.62
C SER A 28 5.48 -19.85 -6.34
N SER A 29 6.40 -19.00 -5.87
CA SER A 29 7.80 -19.39 -5.64
C SER A 29 8.03 -20.07 -4.28
N SER A 30 7.25 -21.12 -3.95
CA SER A 30 7.30 -21.75 -2.63
C SER A 30 7.47 -23.26 -2.70
N THR A 31 8.69 -23.71 -2.44
CA THR A 31 9.07 -25.07 -2.06
C THR A 31 8.43 -25.48 -0.70
N SER A 32 8.42 -26.78 -0.44
CA SER A 32 7.48 -27.58 0.37
C SER A 32 7.50 -27.46 1.91
N THR A 33 8.08 -26.42 2.51
CA THR A 33 8.29 -26.33 3.98
C THR A 33 7.79 -25.00 4.59
N LYS A 34 6.53 -24.63 4.38
CA LYS A 34 5.94 -23.40 4.96
C LYS A 34 4.74 -23.70 5.86
N SER A 35 4.56 -22.87 6.90
CA SER A 35 3.43 -22.95 7.82
C SER A 35 2.08 -22.81 7.08
N PRO A 36 1.01 -23.48 7.56
CA PRO A 36 -0.31 -23.36 6.97
C PRO A 36 -0.74 -21.90 6.98
N SER A 37 -1.15 -21.41 5.82
CA SER A 37 -1.50 -20.00 5.65
C SER A 37 -2.76 -19.65 6.43
N LYS A 38 -2.64 -18.81 7.45
CA LYS A 38 -3.80 -18.24 8.15
C LYS A 38 -4.62 -17.28 7.28
N ASP A 39 -4.09 -16.84 6.13
CA ASP A 39 -4.53 -15.59 5.50
C ASP A 39 -4.99 -15.74 4.03
N ARG A 40 -5.57 -16.89 3.65
CA ARG A 40 -5.95 -17.18 2.24
C ARG A 40 -7.08 -16.28 1.71
N GLY A 41 -8.03 -15.86 2.55
CA GLY A 41 -9.15 -14.99 2.15
C GLY A 41 -8.83 -13.50 2.19
N THR A 42 -7.88 -13.09 3.03
CA THR A 42 -7.63 -11.68 3.34
C THR A 42 -7.07 -10.92 2.15
N PHE A 43 -6.19 -11.55 1.35
CA PHE A 43 -5.65 -10.93 0.12
C PHE A 43 -6.75 -10.52 -0.87
N ILE A 44 -7.69 -11.42 -1.15
CA ILE A 44 -8.81 -11.16 -2.06
C ILE A 44 -9.72 -10.08 -1.46
N PHE A 45 -10.01 -10.18 -0.17
CA PHE A 45 -10.83 -9.21 0.55
C PHE A 45 -10.24 -7.79 0.50
N ILE A 46 -8.92 -7.64 0.63
CA ILE A 46 -8.23 -6.36 0.49
C ILE A 46 -8.44 -5.77 -0.90
N TRP A 47 -8.23 -6.57 -1.95
CA TRP A 47 -8.39 -6.11 -3.33
C TRP A 47 -9.84 -5.74 -3.63
N LEU A 48 -10.81 -6.47 -3.09
CA LEU A 48 -12.22 -6.12 -3.18
C LEU A 48 -12.49 -4.76 -2.52
N ILE A 49 -12.02 -4.53 -1.30
CA ILE A 49 -12.18 -3.24 -0.61
C ILE A 49 -11.53 -2.12 -1.42
N ILE A 50 -10.31 -2.33 -1.92
CA ILE A 50 -9.62 -1.36 -2.77
C ILE A 50 -10.48 -1.03 -4.00
N ILE A 51 -10.87 -2.03 -4.79
CA ILE A 51 -11.63 -1.81 -6.03
C ILE A 51 -12.97 -1.13 -5.74
N CYS A 52 -13.71 -1.60 -4.73
CA CYS A 52 -14.98 -1.01 -4.32
C CYS A 52 -14.81 0.44 -3.84
N SER A 53 -13.78 0.73 -3.04
CA SER A 53 -13.50 2.09 -2.54
C SER A 53 -13.16 3.04 -3.69
N GLN A 54 -12.34 2.61 -4.66
CA GLN A 54 -11.97 3.44 -5.82
C GLN A 54 -13.16 3.64 -6.75
N ALA A 55 -13.97 2.60 -6.99
CA ALA A 55 -15.18 2.70 -7.81
C ALA A 55 -16.21 3.66 -7.18
N LEU A 56 -16.41 3.57 -5.86
CA LEU A 56 -17.30 4.46 -5.12
C LEU A 56 -16.78 5.90 -5.14
N SER A 57 -15.49 6.09 -4.90
CA SER A 57 -14.83 7.39 -4.91
C SER A 57 -14.97 8.12 -6.25
N ILE A 58 -14.74 7.42 -7.37
CA ILE A 58 -14.95 7.96 -8.73
C ILE A 58 -16.43 8.26 -8.98
N SER A 59 -17.33 7.39 -8.50
CA SER A 59 -18.78 7.60 -8.64
C SER A 59 -19.25 8.84 -7.88
N CYS A 60 -18.70 9.12 -6.70
CA CYS A 60 -18.98 10.34 -5.94
C CYS A 60 -18.60 11.60 -6.72
N VAL A 61 -17.43 11.62 -7.38
CA VAL A 61 -17.03 12.76 -8.24
C VAL A 61 -18.00 12.92 -9.40
N ARG A 62 -18.40 11.82 -10.06
CA ARG A 62 -19.29 11.87 -11.23
C ARG A 62 -20.70 12.33 -10.92
N LEU A 63 -21.18 12.05 -9.71
CA LEU A 63 -22.48 12.48 -9.21
C LEU A 63 -22.43 13.86 -8.53
N ASP A 64 -21.29 14.54 -8.58
CA ASP A 64 -21.05 15.86 -7.97
C ASP A 64 -21.29 15.89 -6.45
N TYR A 65 -21.05 14.75 -5.76
CA TYR A 65 -21.09 14.68 -4.31
C TYR A 65 -19.80 15.18 -3.69
N GLY A 66 -19.91 16.11 -2.73
CA GLY A 66 -18.79 16.65 -1.97
C GLY A 66 -18.17 17.92 -2.58
N SER A 67 -17.22 18.50 -1.86
CA SER A 67 -16.56 19.74 -2.26
C SER A 67 -15.19 19.50 -2.88
N LYS A 68 -14.85 20.29 -3.91
CA LYS A 68 -13.52 20.27 -4.53
C LYS A 68 -12.44 20.72 -3.55
N ILE A 69 -11.25 20.11 -3.65
CA ILE A 69 -10.11 20.46 -2.81
C ILE A 69 -9.49 21.78 -3.31
N ILE A 70 -9.26 21.89 -4.62
CA ILE A 70 -8.67 23.05 -5.27
C ILE A 70 -9.64 23.65 -6.29
N ALA A 71 -9.80 24.97 -6.21
CA ALA A 71 -10.53 25.75 -7.20
C ALA A 71 -9.79 25.77 -8.54
N ASN A 72 -10.54 25.76 -9.64
CA ASN A 72 -10.04 25.55 -10.99
C ASN A 72 -9.30 26.78 -11.56
N LYS A 73 -8.19 27.18 -10.93
CA LYS A 73 -7.22 28.15 -11.45
C LYS A 73 -6.11 27.37 -12.16
N SER A 74 -5.92 27.63 -13.45
CA SER A 74 -5.10 26.78 -14.34
C SER A 74 -3.68 26.51 -13.83
N PHE A 75 -3.02 27.49 -13.20
CA PHE A 75 -1.66 27.32 -12.67
C PHE A 75 -1.60 26.47 -11.39
N ILE A 76 -2.48 26.73 -10.42
CA ILE A 76 -2.52 26.00 -9.14
C ILE A 76 -2.94 24.54 -9.39
N TYR A 77 -3.90 24.34 -10.29
CA TYR A 77 -4.36 23.02 -10.69
C TYR A 77 -3.26 22.21 -11.39
N PHE A 78 -2.44 22.84 -12.23
CA PHE A 78 -1.27 22.18 -12.82
C PHE A 78 -0.25 21.72 -11.75
N LEU A 79 0.10 22.61 -10.80
CA LEU A 79 0.99 22.27 -9.69
C LEU A 79 0.43 21.14 -8.83
N TRP A 80 -0.90 21.12 -8.60
CA TRP A 80 -1.58 20.05 -7.89
C TRP A 80 -1.43 18.70 -8.59
N ILE A 81 -1.68 18.64 -9.89
CA ILE A 81 -1.52 17.39 -10.65
C ILE A 81 -0.06 16.92 -10.60
N SER A 82 0.91 17.80 -10.84
CA SER A 82 2.34 17.46 -10.79
C SER A 82 2.77 16.95 -9.41
N PHE A 83 2.27 17.57 -8.34
CA PHE A 83 2.52 17.11 -6.98
C PHE A 83 1.96 15.70 -6.74
N ASN A 84 0.72 15.45 -7.15
CA ASN A 84 0.10 14.13 -6.99
C ASN A 84 0.78 13.03 -7.80
N ILE A 85 1.18 13.32 -9.04
CA ILE A 85 1.98 12.38 -9.85
C ILE A 85 3.31 12.07 -9.16
N SER A 86 3.96 13.07 -8.56
CA SER A 86 5.22 12.87 -7.83
C SER A 86 5.03 11.98 -6.60
N LEU A 87 3.96 12.20 -5.82
CA LEU A 87 3.61 11.33 -4.68
C LEU A 87 3.31 9.90 -5.14
N TYR A 88 2.55 9.75 -6.21
CA TYR A 88 2.21 8.45 -6.81
C TYR A 88 3.48 7.67 -7.20
N LEU A 89 4.42 8.32 -7.92
CA LEU A 89 5.69 7.72 -8.31
C LEU A 89 6.55 7.37 -7.09
N MET A 90 6.59 8.22 -6.07
CA MET A 90 7.33 7.95 -4.84
C MET A 90 6.77 6.73 -4.10
N GLY A 91 5.45 6.56 -4.05
CA GLY A 91 4.80 5.38 -3.47
C GLY A 91 5.17 4.09 -4.21
N ILE A 92 5.17 4.11 -5.55
CA ILE A 92 5.59 2.97 -6.37
C ILE A 92 7.06 2.62 -6.16
N LEU A 93 7.94 3.62 -6.16
CA LEU A 93 9.38 3.42 -5.97
C LEU A 93 9.67 2.82 -4.60
N LEU A 94 9.07 3.36 -3.55
CA LEU A 94 9.21 2.84 -2.19
C LEU A 94 8.75 1.38 -2.12
N ARG A 95 7.60 1.07 -2.72
CA ARG A 95 7.08 -0.29 -2.77
C ARG A 95 7.99 -1.24 -3.53
N LYS A 96 8.44 -0.85 -4.72
CA LYS A 96 9.36 -1.63 -5.55
C LYS A 96 10.66 -1.93 -4.80
N GLN A 97 11.29 -0.91 -4.23
CA GLN A 97 12.53 -1.06 -3.47
C GLN A 97 12.34 -1.95 -2.23
N SER A 98 11.20 -1.84 -1.54
CA SER A 98 10.86 -2.70 -0.40
C SER A 98 10.74 -4.17 -0.78
N ILE A 99 10.15 -4.45 -1.95
CA ILE A 99 9.98 -5.80 -2.51
C ILE A 99 11.31 -6.38 -2.98
N GLU A 100 12.18 -5.54 -3.56
CA GLU A 100 13.54 -5.93 -3.97
C GLU A 100 14.42 -6.23 -2.76
N GLN A 101 14.38 -5.40 -1.71
CA GLN A 101 15.12 -5.61 -0.46
C GLN A 101 14.72 -6.88 0.28
N LEU A 102 13.41 -7.19 0.33
CA LEU A 102 12.94 -8.45 0.92
C LEU A 102 13.22 -9.67 0.01
N GLY A 103 13.37 -9.44 -1.29
CA GLY A 103 13.73 -10.47 -2.28
C GLY A 103 12.76 -11.66 -2.26
N LYS A 104 13.31 -12.86 -2.08
CA LYS A 104 12.56 -14.13 -2.04
C LYS A 104 11.67 -14.31 -0.80
N TRP A 105 11.86 -13.50 0.24
CA TRP A 105 11.07 -13.55 1.46
C TRP A 105 9.78 -12.72 1.36
N PHE A 106 9.65 -11.89 0.33
CA PHE A 106 8.40 -11.17 0.10
C PHE A 106 7.30 -12.15 -0.33
N THR A 107 6.22 -12.16 0.44
CA THR A 107 5.01 -12.93 0.15
C THR A 107 3.81 -11.99 0.17
N THR A 108 2.85 -12.22 -0.72
CA THR A 108 1.58 -11.45 -0.73
C THR A 108 0.58 -11.94 0.31
N VAL A 109 0.83 -13.12 0.89
CA VAL A 109 0.05 -13.77 1.94
C VAL A 109 0.94 -13.85 3.17
N ILE A 110 0.42 -13.51 4.35
CA ILE A 110 1.18 -13.58 5.60
C ILE A 110 1.60 -15.02 5.85
N ARG A 111 2.89 -15.30 5.64
CA ARG A 111 3.54 -16.59 5.85
C ARG A 111 5.00 -16.34 6.17
N THR A 112 5.51 -17.07 7.14
CA THR A 112 6.94 -17.15 7.40
C THR A 112 7.51 -18.45 6.82
N ASP A 113 8.76 -18.39 6.39
CA ASP A 113 9.54 -19.54 5.95
C ASP A 113 10.52 -19.90 7.06
N GLU A 114 10.74 -21.18 7.36
CA GLU A 114 11.69 -21.61 8.40
C GLU A 114 13.11 -21.08 8.18
N ASN A 115 13.49 -20.82 6.93
CA ASN A 115 14.79 -20.27 6.58
C ASN A 115 14.78 -18.74 6.43
N GLN A 116 13.64 -18.09 6.70
CA GLN A 116 13.49 -16.65 6.54
C GLN A 116 14.48 -15.92 7.43
N LYS A 117 15.18 -14.93 6.85
CA LYS A 117 16.05 -14.03 7.60
C LYS A 117 15.32 -12.72 7.83
N LEU A 118 15.50 -12.15 9.02
CA LEU A 118 15.05 -10.81 9.30
C LEU A 118 15.89 -9.83 8.47
N ILE A 119 15.21 -8.97 7.70
CA ILE A 119 15.85 -7.95 6.86
C ILE A 119 15.78 -6.63 7.61
N ASP A 120 16.94 -6.04 7.89
CA ASP A 120 17.07 -4.81 8.71
C ASP A 120 17.92 -3.72 8.02
N PHE A 121 18.16 -3.85 6.71
CA PHE A 121 18.88 -2.85 5.89
C PHE A 121 17.95 -2.06 4.97
N GLY A 122 18.46 -0.97 4.41
CA GLY A 122 17.71 -0.16 3.46
C GLY A 122 16.50 0.55 4.10
N TRP A 123 15.30 0.37 3.54
CA TRP A 123 14.08 0.96 4.08
C TRP A 123 13.64 0.29 5.38
N TYR A 124 13.94 -1.00 5.56
CA TYR A 124 13.63 -1.76 6.77
C TYR A 124 14.42 -1.28 7.99
N LYS A 125 15.55 -0.58 7.79
CA LYS A 125 16.24 0.12 8.90
C LYS A 125 15.50 1.37 9.40
N LYS A 126 14.62 1.94 8.58
CA LYS A 126 13.91 3.20 8.85
C LYS A 126 12.47 2.99 9.31
N MET A 127 11.80 1.96 8.80
CA MET A 127 10.43 1.60 9.15
C MET A 127 10.22 0.09 8.94
N ARG A 128 9.35 -0.53 9.74
CA ARG A 128 9.14 -1.99 9.67
C ARG A 128 8.37 -2.44 8.43
N HIS A 129 7.50 -1.57 7.89
CA HIS A 129 6.56 -1.91 6.83
C HIS A 129 6.61 -0.96 5.61
N PRO A 130 7.78 -0.79 4.95
CA PRO A 130 7.94 0.19 3.87
C PRO A 130 7.13 -0.15 2.61
N SER A 131 6.85 -1.43 2.35
CA SER A 131 5.99 -1.85 1.24
C SER A 131 4.53 -1.38 1.41
N TYR A 132 4.03 -1.41 2.65
CA TYR A 132 2.70 -0.90 2.98
C TYR A 132 2.67 0.63 3.00
N ALA A 133 3.74 1.28 3.45
CA ALA A 133 3.89 2.74 3.36
C ALA A 133 3.80 3.22 1.90
N GLY A 134 4.51 2.54 0.99
CA GLY A 134 4.43 2.84 -0.45
C GLY A 134 3.03 2.67 -1.02
N LEU A 135 2.31 1.62 -0.59
CA LEU A 135 0.94 1.35 -1.02
C LEU A 135 -0.04 2.44 -0.53
N LEU A 136 0.04 2.85 0.73
CA LEU A 136 -0.80 3.91 1.29
C LEU A 136 -0.52 5.26 0.63
N LEU A 137 0.76 5.59 0.39
CA LEU A 137 1.15 6.82 -0.28
C LEU A 137 0.61 6.89 -1.71
N TYR A 138 0.67 5.76 -2.42
CA TYR A 138 0.12 5.63 -3.77
C TYR A 138 -1.41 5.85 -3.78
N PHE A 139 -2.17 5.20 -2.90
CA PHE A 139 -3.63 5.37 -2.85
C PHE A 139 -4.05 6.77 -2.36
N LEU A 140 -3.25 7.38 -1.49
CA LEU A 140 -3.43 8.77 -1.09
C LEU A 140 -3.31 9.69 -2.30
N ALA A 141 -2.29 9.49 -3.14
CA ALA A 141 -2.11 10.28 -4.35
C ALA A 141 -3.27 10.10 -5.34
N LEU A 142 -3.80 8.88 -5.52
CA LEU A 142 -4.99 8.66 -6.34
C LEU A 142 -6.23 9.37 -5.79
N GLY A 143 -6.46 9.29 -4.47
CA GLY A 143 -7.59 9.97 -3.83
C GLY A 143 -7.51 11.50 -3.93
N LEU A 144 -6.31 12.07 -3.83
CA LEU A 144 -6.07 13.51 -3.98
C LEU A 144 -6.21 13.97 -5.44
N LEU A 145 -5.86 13.12 -6.41
CA LEU A 145 -5.99 13.40 -7.83
C LEU A 145 -7.45 13.57 -8.25
N LEU A 146 -8.38 12.90 -7.57
CA LEU A 146 -9.83 13.08 -7.75
C LEU A 146 -10.33 14.47 -7.32
N ASN A 147 -9.47 15.29 -6.69
CA ASN A 147 -9.72 16.68 -6.33
C ASN A 147 -11.04 16.89 -5.56
N ASN A 148 -11.45 15.91 -4.74
CA ASN A 148 -12.69 15.94 -3.98
C ASN A 148 -12.46 15.37 -2.57
N TRP A 149 -12.88 16.10 -1.54
CA TRP A 149 -12.65 15.72 -0.14
C TRP A 149 -13.35 14.40 0.24
N LEU A 150 -14.59 14.20 -0.18
CA LEU A 150 -15.35 12.99 0.12
C LEU A 150 -14.70 11.77 -0.56
N SER A 151 -14.37 11.90 -1.84
CA SER A 151 -13.66 10.88 -2.61
C SER A 151 -12.30 10.54 -2.01
N LEU A 152 -11.54 11.54 -1.54
CA LEU A 152 -10.27 11.33 -0.84
C LEU A 152 -10.46 10.40 0.37
N PHE A 153 -11.42 10.71 1.25
CA PHE A 153 -11.67 9.91 2.45
C PHE A 153 -12.16 8.51 2.14
N ILE A 154 -13.09 8.37 1.18
CA ILE A 154 -13.58 7.08 0.70
C ILE A 154 -12.42 6.24 0.12
N SER A 155 -11.47 6.88 -0.55
CA SER A 155 -10.31 6.20 -1.14
C SER A 155 -9.31 5.74 -0.08
N ILE A 156 -8.98 6.57 0.92
CA ILE A 156 -7.86 6.31 1.82
C ILE A 156 -8.24 5.57 3.11
N ILE A 157 -9.40 5.87 3.70
CA ILE A 157 -9.76 5.34 5.03
C ILE A 157 -9.94 3.82 5.02
N PRO A 158 -10.75 3.22 4.12
CA PRO A 158 -10.96 1.77 4.13
C PRO A 158 -9.66 1.01 3.86
N ILE A 159 -8.83 1.52 2.95
CA ILE A 159 -7.54 0.93 2.61
C ILE A 159 -6.61 0.99 3.83
N SER A 160 -6.52 2.14 4.50
CA SER A 160 -5.69 2.30 5.69
C SER A 160 -6.07 1.32 6.79
N LEU A 161 -7.36 1.20 7.13
CA LEU A 161 -7.87 0.29 8.15
C LEU A 161 -7.47 -1.17 7.88
N VAL A 162 -7.66 -1.61 6.64
CA VAL A 162 -7.33 -2.97 6.23
C VAL A 162 -5.81 -3.21 6.30
N ILE A 163 -5.00 -2.25 5.86
CA ILE A 163 -3.54 -2.37 5.92
C ILE A 163 -3.03 -2.40 7.36
N PHE A 164 -3.57 -1.59 8.26
CA PHE A 164 -3.22 -1.64 9.68
C PHE A 164 -3.59 -2.99 10.32
N TYR A 165 -4.77 -3.52 9.98
CA TYR A 165 -5.18 -4.85 10.44
C TYR A 165 -4.21 -5.95 9.95
N ARG A 166 -3.80 -5.90 8.68
CA ARG A 166 -2.80 -6.85 8.16
C ARG A 166 -1.46 -6.74 8.86
N ILE A 167 -0.97 -5.50 9.06
CA ILE A 167 0.31 -5.27 9.72
C ILE A 167 0.28 -5.87 11.12
N HIS A 168 -0.83 -5.72 11.85
CA HIS A 168 -0.99 -6.34 13.16
C HIS A 168 -0.84 -7.86 13.12
N ILE A 169 -1.49 -8.54 12.18
CA ILE A 169 -1.35 -10.00 12.01
C ILE A 169 0.10 -10.35 11.62
N GLU A 170 0.71 -9.59 10.72
CA GLU A 170 2.08 -9.82 10.26
C GLU A 170 3.10 -9.64 11.39
N GLU A 171 2.96 -8.62 12.23
CA GLU A 171 3.83 -8.44 13.41
C GLU A 171 3.68 -9.59 14.41
N GLN A 172 2.47 -10.13 14.60
CA GLN A 172 2.26 -11.30 15.46
C GLN A 172 2.95 -12.54 14.92
N GLU A 173 2.83 -12.81 13.62
CA GLU A 173 3.47 -13.96 12.97
C GLU A 173 5.00 -13.81 12.96
N LEU A 174 5.52 -12.61 12.68
CA LEU A 174 6.95 -12.32 12.77
C LEU A 174 7.48 -12.50 14.20
N LYS A 175 6.72 -12.06 15.21
CA LYS A 175 7.08 -12.26 16.63
C LYS A 175 7.07 -13.73 17.02
N GLN A 176 6.08 -14.51 16.58
CA GLN A 176 6.02 -15.95 16.84
C GLN A 176 7.18 -16.69 16.17
N HIS A 177 7.56 -16.28 14.96
CA HIS A 177 8.61 -16.94 14.18
C HIS A 177 10.03 -16.58 14.64
N PHE A 178 10.31 -15.29 14.83
CA PHE A 178 11.66 -14.80 15.15
C PHE A 178 11.92 -14.57 16.64
N GLY A 179 10.87 -14.57 17.47
CA GLY A 179 10.97 -14.39 18.92
C GLY A 179 11.74 -13.12 19.31
N MET A 180 12.74 -13.29 20.16
CA MET A 180 13.56 -12.19 20.68
C MET A 180 14.26 -11.35 19.60
N LYS A 181 14.69 -11.95 18.48
CA LYS A 181 15.35 -11.21 17.39
C LYS A 181 14.43 -10.15 16.78
N TYR A 182 13.14 -10.43 16.70
CA TYR A 182 12.17 -9.47 16.19
C TYR A 182 11.87 -8.37 17.19
N GLU A 183 11.84 -8.68 18.49
CA GLU A 183 11.67 -7.65 19.53
C GLU A 183 12.87 -6.69 19.56
N GLU A 184 14.10 -7.19 19.43
CA GLU A 184 15.30 -6.35 19.29
C GLU A 184 15.22 -5.43 18.05
N TYR A 185 14.77 -5.98 16.92
CA TYR A 185 14.55 -5.18 15.71
C TYR A 185 13.48 -4.12 15.90
N ARG A 186 12.37 -4.46 16.56
CA ARG A 186 11.28 -3.52 16.86
C ARG A 186 11.73 -2.38 17.78
N GLN A 187 12.63 -2.65 18.71
CA GLN A 187 13.26 -1.62 19.55
C GLN A 187 14.19 -0.70 18.74
N LYS A 188 14.97 -1.27 17.80
CA LYS A 188 15.85 -0.50 16.91
C LYS A 188 15.09 0.33 15.87
N VAL A 189 13.94 -0.16 15.41
CA VAL A 189 13.12 0.44 14.37
C VAL A 189 11.69 0.60 14.91
N PRO A 190 11.41 1.67 15.69
CA PRO A 190 10.10 1.86 16.34
C PRO A 190 9.00 2.22 15.34
N TYR A 191 9.37 2.77 14.18
CA TYR A 191 8.42 3.26 13.18
C TYR A 191 7.77 2.12 12.39
N MET A 192 6.44 2.06 12.43
CA MET A 192 5.68 1.03 11.72
C MET A 192 5.61 1.35 10.22
N ILE A 193 5.08 2.52 9.85
CA ILE A 193 4.82 2.92 8.45
C ILE A 193 5.44 4.29 8.12
N ILE A 194 5.31 5.28 9.02
CA ILE A 194 5.78 6.64 8.76
C ILE A 194 6.90 6.98 9.76
N PRO A 195 8.14 7.22 9.28
CA PRO A 195 9.22 7.67 10.14
C PRO A 195 8.84 8.96 10.88
N LYS A 196 9.08 9.01 12.19
CA LYS A 196 8.88 10.16 13.07
C LYS A 196 7.42 10.58 13.34
N VAL A 197 6.42 9.82 12.89
CA VAL A 197 5.00 10.15 13.14
C VAL A 197 4.33 9.14 14.09
N PHE A 198 4.89 7.93 14.27
CA PHE A 198 4.53 6.97 15.32
C PHE A 198 5.71 6.05 15.60
#